data_AF-A0A4Q2Y8L8-F1
#
_entry.id   AF-A0A4Q2Y8L8-F1
#
_cell.length_a   1.000
_cell.length_b   1.000
_cell.length_c   1.000
_cell.angle_alpha   90.00
_cell.angle_beta   90.00
_cell.angle_gamma   90.00
#
_symmetry.space_group_name_H-M   'P 1'
#
loop_
_entity.id
_entity.type
_entity.pdbx_description
1 polymer ?
#
loop_
_entity_poly.entity_id
_entity_poly.type
_entity_poly.pdbx_seq_one_letter_code
_entity_poly.pdbx_strand_id
1 'polypeptide(L)'
;MSTEIPQAEFPTAREVVISSEVTDANNQTLTSISTTTVHPASVYVGVSRIDKLIRAGDTVPLKVVATDTKGEPYPSAVKVTATLSREVNSAVKSRNESGATTTRNDVTDETVSTAELTLDPSASASQGNDFNLAFKSNGTHFLTIRGTDPEGRPFATVTRFTVYGTNDYPWAYEDGLRVKLVSEKKSYKPGETARVLVLSPIEGTALVTVEREKVLRSFQIELKADNPVIEIPLSDEDAPNAYVSVLIVKGAKESAREHKEPQLRLGYCELIVENLRDKLAVAIDTPEDSYRPGDEVTLTGSVKTADGKPAAGAEVTFYAEDEGTLAVMGYETPRPLDYFYKPRVLDVESGTSFQTFVSEDPEMQYFHNKGFFIGGGGDMSKLA
;
A
#
# COMPACT_ATOMS: atom_id res chain seq x y z
N MET A 1 15.74 20.23 -33.89
CA MET A 1 16.06 18.78 -33.80
C MET A 1 14.78 18.06 -33.47
N SER A 2 14.43 17.00 -34.20
CA SER A 2 13.38 16.06 -33.80
C SER A 2 14.05 14.84 -33.17
N THR A 3 13.56 14.37 -32.03
CA THR A 3 14.04 13.14 -31.38
C THR A 3 12.85 12.20 -31.23
N GLU A 4 13.06 10.91 -31.50
CA GLU A 4 12.03 9.90 -31.29
C GLU A 4 12.01 9.49 -29.82
N ILE A 5 10.83 9.44 -29.23
CA ILE A 5 10.64 8.98 -27.86
C ILE A 5 10.48 7.45 -27.93
N PRO A 6 11.31 6.66 -27.22
CA PRO A 6 11.19 5.20 -27.21
C PRO A 6 9.77 4.79 -26.81
N GLN A 7 9.17 3.79 -27.46
CA GLN A 7 7.87 3.28 -27.00
C GLN A 7 8.05 2.44 -25.73
N ALA A 8 7.20 2.67 -24.74
CA ALA A 8 7.15 1.85 -23.54
C ALA A 8 6.36 0.55 -23.82
N GLU A 9 6.77 -0.56 -23.22
CA GLU A 9 6.08 -1.85 -23.35
C GLU A 9 4.65 -1.81 -22.77
N PHE A 10 4.46 -1.06 -21.68
CA PHE A 10 3.16 -0.74 -21.13
C PHE A 10 2.80 0.73 -21.43
N PRO A 11 1.71 1.01 -22.17
CA PRO A 11 1.38 2.36 -22.61
C PRO A 11 0.97 3.22 -21.41
N THR A 12 1.87 4.10 -20.99
CA THR A 12 1.73 4.97 -19.81
C THR A 12 2.08 6.41 -20.16
N ALA A 13 1.49 7.34 -19.42
CA ALA A 13 1.86 8.76 -19.51
C ALA A 13 3.33 8.90 -19.10
N ARG A 14 4.09 9.69 -19.86
CA ARG A 14 5.50 9.92 -19.59
C ARG A 14 5.78 11.38 -19.45
N GLU A 15 6.56 11.72 -18.45
CA GLU A 15 7.11 13.05 -18.31
C GLU A 15 8.37 13.17 -19.19
N VAL A 16 8.38 14.17 -20.07
CA VAL A 16 9.53 14.51 -20.91
C VAL A 16 10.11 15.82 -20.41
N VAL A 17 11.34 15.74 -19.93
CA VAL A 17 12.12 16.87 -19.46
C VAL A 17 13.10 17.28 -20.55
N ILE A 18 12.99 18.51 -21.02
CA ILE A 18 13.87 19.12 -22.01
C ILE A 18 14.76 20.11 -21.26
N SER A 19 16.04 19.77 -21.14
CA SER A 19 17.07 20.69 -20.64
C SER A 19 17.80 21.32 -21.83
N SER A 20 17.90 22.65 -21.83
CA SER A 20 18.68 23.41 -22.80
C SER A 20 19.78 24.16 -22.06
N GLU A 21 21.03 23.94 -22.46
CA GLU A 21 22.20 24.61 -21.91
C GLU A 21 22.81 25.53 -22.97
N VAL A 22 23.06 26.78 -22.60
CA VAL A 22 23.74 27.76 -23.45
C VAL A 22 24.98 28.22 -22.72
N THR A 23 26.14 27.92 -23.28
CA THR A 23 27.44 28.38 -22.77
C THR A 23 27.94 29.54 -23.61
N ASP A 24 28.24 30.67 -22.96
CA ASP A 24 28.76 31.87 -23.62
C ASP A 24 30.27 31.76 -23.91
N ALA A 25 30.82 32.77 -24.59
CA ALA A 25 32.26 32.84 -24.90
C ALA A 25 33.17 33.00 -23.67
N ASN A 26 32.61 33.33 -22.50
CA ASN A 26 33.31 33.44 -21.22
C ASN A 26 33.21 32.17 -20.37
N ASN A 27 32.69 31.06 -20.93
CA ASN A 27 32.41 29.80 -20.23
C ASN A 27 31.36 29.93 -19.11
N GLN A 28 30.41 30.86 -19.22
CA GLN A 28 29.22 30.89 -18.38
C GLN A 28 28.10 30.09 -19.02
N THR A 29 27.54 29.13 -18.28
CA THR A 29 26.44 28.28 -18.75
C THR A 29 25.14 28.69 -18.09
N LEU A 30 24.11 28.93 -18.89
CA LEU A 30 22.73 29.07 -18.46
C LEU A 30 21.96 27.79 -18.85
N THR A 31 21.26 27.22 -17.87
CA THR A 31 20.42 26.03 -18.07
C THR A 31 18.94 26.43 -17.93
N SER A 32 18.13 26.05 -18.91
CA SER A 32 16.67 26.17 -18.86
C SER A 32 16.05 24.79 -18.96
N ILE A 33 15.09 24.50 -18.09
CA ILE A 33 14.36 23.23 -18.06
C ILE A 33 12.89 23.48 -18.42
N SER A 34 12.35 22.68 -19.33
CA SER A 34 10.93 22.63 -19.64
C SER A 34 10.43 21.21 -19.52
N THR A 35 9.25 21.05 -18.95
CA THR A 35 8.62 19.74 -18.75
C THR A 35 7.32 19.66 -19.54
N THR A 36 7.05 18.51 -20.15
CA THR A 36 5.76 18.22 -20.79
C THR A 36 5.37 16.77 -20.60
N THR A 37 4.07 16.48 -20.59
CA THR A 37 3.56 15.10 -20.50
C THR A 37 3.24 14.57 -21.89
N VAL A 38 3.85 13.44 -22.24
CA VAL A 38 3.53 12.68 -23.45
C VAL A 38 2.58 11.56 -23.06
N HIS A 39 1.33 11.70 -23.51
CA HIS A 39 0.28 10.70 -23.29
C HIS A 39 0.39 9.60 -24.36
N PRO A 40 0.22 8.32 -24.00
CA PRO A 40 0.33 7.21 -24.96
C PRO A 40 -0.85 7.18 -25.94
N ALA A 41 -2.01 7.71 -25.54
CA ALA A 41 -3.23 7.83 -26.34
C ALA A 41 -4.03 9.07 -25.91
N SER A 42 -5.07 9.42 -26.67
CA SER A 42 -6.01 10.49 -26.30
C SER A 42 -7.01 10.10 -25.20
N VAL A 43 -7.02 8.83 -24.79
CA VAL A 43 -7.96 8.24 -23.83
C VAL A 43 -7.22 7.69 -22.61
N TYR A 44 -7.78 7.93 -21.43
CA TYR A 44 -7.46 7.21 -20.20
C TYR A 44 -8.67 6.41 -19.74
N VAL A 45 -8.42 5.27 -19.12
CA VAL A 45 -9.46 4.48 -18.46
C VAL A 45 -9.19 4.47 -16.96
N GLY A 46 -10.19 4.88 -16.18
CA GLY A 46 -10.15 4.82 -14.72
C GLY A 46 -10.98 3.66 -14.20
N VAL A 47 -10.51 3.01 -13.15
CA VAL A 47 -11.26 1.99 -12.39
C VAL A 47 -11.46 2.51 -10.98
N SER A 48 -12.69 2.41 -10.47
CA SER A 48 -13.01 2.84 -9.10
C SER A 48 -12.17 2.07 -8.07
N ARG A 49 -11.67 2.80 -7.09
CA ARG A 49 -11.05 2.21 -5.90
C ARG A 49 -12.10 1.49 -5.04
N ILE A 50 -11.69 0.40 -4.40
CA ILE A 50 -12.49 -0.31 -3.41
C ILE A 50 -11.71 -0.33 -2.10
N ASP A 51 -12.35 0.15 -1.05
CA ASP A 51 -11.84 0.14 0.32
C ASP A 51 -12.48 -1.01 1.10
N LYS A 52 -12.29 -2.23 0.58
CA LYS A 52 -12.83 -3.47 1.13
C LYS A 52 -11.86 -4.64 0.88
N LEU A 53 -11.69 -5.52 1.87
CA LEU A 53 -11.04 -6.81 1.65
C LEU A 53 -11.95 -7.72 0.79
N ILE A 54 -11.36 -8.32 -0.26
CA ILE A 54 -12.09 -9.16 -1.21
C ILE A 54 -11.83 -10.62 -0.89
N ARG A 55 -12.88 -11.42 -0.73
CA ARG A 55 -12.76 -12.87 -0.52
C ARG A 55 -12.97 -13.61 -1.84
N ALA A 56 -12.32 -14.75 -2.04
CA ALA A 56 -12.61 -15.62 -3.18
C ALA A 56 -14.08 -16.09 -3.11
N GLY A 57 -14.76 -16.03 -4.26
CA GLY A 57 -16.20 -16.18 -4.40
C GLY A 57 -16.95 -14.84 -4.47
N ASP A 58 -16.34 -13.73 -4.04
CA ASP A 58 -16.99 -12.42 -4.10
C ASP A 58 -17.14 -11.93 -5.54
N THR A 59 -18.29 -11.34 -5.83
CA THR A 59 -18.48 -10.47 -7.00
C THR A 59 -18.45 -9.03 -6.56
N VAL A 60 -17.58 -8.25 -7.19
CA VAL A 60 -17.29 -6.88 -6.79
C VAL A 60 -17.79 -5.92 -7.86
N PRO A 61 -18.68 -4.97 -7.50
CA PRO A 61 -19.14 -3.95 -8.43
C PRO A 61 -18.09 -2.85 -8.59
N LEU A 62 -17.44 -2.81 -9.74
CA LEU A 62 -16.52 -1.74 -10.14
C LEU A 62 -17.24 -0.71 -11.01
N LYS A 63 -16.78 0.53 -10.94
CA LYS A 63 -17.10 1.57 -11.91
C LYS A 63 -15.90 1.81 -12.81
N VAL A 64 -16.14 1.84 -14.12
CA VAL A 64 -15.11 2.10 -15.14
C VAL A 64 -15.47 3.35 -15.92
N VAL A 65 -14.53 4.28 -16.01
CA VAL A 65 -14.69 5.56 -16.72
C VAL A 65 -13.68 5.67 -17.85
N ALA A 66 -14.05 6.37 -18.93
CA ALA A 66 -13.12 6.79 -19.96
C ALA A 66 -13.04 8.31 -19.98
N THR A 67 -11.83 8.86 -19.87
CA THR A 67 -11.57 10.30 -19.86
C THR A 67 -10.58 10.68 -20.96
N ASP A 68 -10.58 11.94 -21.35
CA ASP A 68 -9.52 12.53 -22.17
C ASP A 68 -8.26 12.84 -21.34
N THR A 69 -7.26 13.48 -21.96
CA THR A 69 -6.01 13.89 -21.30
C THR A 69 -6.18 15.02 -20.29
N LYS A 70 -7.36 15.67 -20.25
CA LYS A 70 -7.70 16.75 -19.31
C LYS A 70 -8.53 16.23 -18.13
N GLY A 71 -8.96 14.97 -18.17
CA GLY A 71 -9.81 14.37 -17.13
C GLY A 71 -11.30 14.51 -17.40
N GLU A 72 -11.70 15.09 -18.54
CA GLU A 72 -13.10 15.20 -18.94
C GLU A 72 -13.59 13.89 -19.58
N PRO A 73 -14.90 13.59 -19.54
CA PRO A 73 -15.45 12.40 -20.18
C PRO A 73 -15.07 12.31 -21.67
N TYR A 74 -14.54 11.16 -22.10
CA TYR A 74 -14.08 11.00 -23.48
C TYR A 74 -15.28 11.10 -24.45
N PRO A 75 -15.18 11.80 -25.60
CA PRO A 75 -16.36 12.19 -26.39
C PRO A 75 -17.04 11.06 -27.17
N SER A 76 -16.40 9.90 -27.32
CA SER A 76 -16.92 8.76 -28.09
C SER A 76 -16.85 7.45 -27.33
N ALA A 77 -17.73 6.50 -27.65
CA ALA A 77 -17.70 5.17 -27.05
C ALA A 77 -16.34 4.50 -27.22
N VAL A 78 -15.83 3.90 -26.14
CA VAL A 78 -14.50 3.26 -26.12
C VAL A 78 -14.68 1.77 -25.90
N LYS A 79 -14.23 0.96 -26.86
CA LYS A 79 -14.19 -0.51 -26.72
C LYS A 79 -12.91 -0.91 -26.01
N VAL A 80 -13.04 -1.72 -24.97
CA VAL A 80 -11.91 -2.20 -24.18
C VAL A 80 -12.04 -3.69 -23.88
N THR A 81 -10.90 -4.34 -23.69
CA THR A 81 -10.80 -5.71 -23.19
C THR A 81 -10.27 -5.66 -21.77
N ALA A 82 -11.05 -6.19 -20.84
CA ALA A 82 -10.69 -6.35 -19.43
C ALA A 82 -10.24 -7.79 -19.18
N THR A 83 -8.98 -7.97 -18.82
CA THR A 83 -8.41 -9.26 -18.45
C THR A 83 -8.07 -9.26 -16.97
N LEU A 84 -8.66 -10.19 -16.22
CA LEU A 84 -8.27 -10.48 -14.84
C LEU A 84 -7.25 -11.61 -14.86
N SER A 85 -6.04 -11.33 -14.40
CA SER A 85 -5.02 -12.34 -14.13
C SER A 85 -4.76 -12.48 -12.64
N ARG A 86 -4.15 -13.60 -12.26
CA ARG A 86 -3.72 -13.94 -10.90
C ARG A 86 -2.25 -14.30 -10.94
N GLU A 87 -1.47 -13.70 -10.06
CA GLU A 87 -0.10 -14.08 -9.79
C GLU A 87 -0.08 -15.22 -8.76
N VAL A 88 0.56 -16.32 -9.12
CA VAL A 88 0.78 -17.47 -8.25
C VAL A 88 2.28 -17.61 -8.03
N ASN A 89 2.69 -17.51 -6.76
CA ASN A 89 4.07 -17.72 -6.35
C ASN A 89 4.26 -19.17 -5.92
N SER A 90 5.33 -19.80 -6.41
CA SER A 90 5.78 -21.10 -5.94
C SER A 90 7.18 -20.99 -5.34
N ALA A 91 7.32 -21.42 -4.09
CA ALA A 91 8.60 -21.39 -3.39
C ALA A 91 9.48 -22.56 -3.85
N VAL A 92 10.55 -22.25 -4.58
CA VAL A 92 11.55 -23.21 -5.06
C VAL A 92 12.82 -23.01 -4.24
N LYS A 93 13.23 -24.04 -3.50
CA LYS A 93 14.52 -24.04 -2.81
C LYS A 93 15.63 -24.39 -3.80
N SER A 94 16.65 -23.55 -3.90
CA SER A 94 17.86 -23.81 -4.67
C SER A 94 19.08 -23.81 -3.77
N ARG A 95 20.01 -24.74 -3.99
CA ARG A 95 21.30 -24.79 -3.28
C ARG A 95 22.34 -24.09 -4.14
N ASN A 96 23.04 -23.10 -3.59
CA ASN A 96 24.14 -22.44 -4.27
C ASN A 96 25.44 -23.27 -4.18
N GLU A 97 26.49 -22.87 -4.92
CA GLU A 97 27.78 -23.58 -4.94
C GLU A 97 28.46 -23.66 -3.56
N SER A 98 28.14 -22.75 -2.64
CA SER A 98 28.64 -22.75 -1.25
C SER A 98 27.88 -23.70 -0.31
N GLY A 99 26.85 -24.40 -0.81
CA GLY A 99 26.01 -25.30 -0.02
C GLY A 99 24.89 -24.60 0.76
N ALA A 100 24.76 -23.26 0.66
CA ALA A 100 23.68 -22.53 1.29
C ALA A 100 22.39 -22.64 0.45
N THR A 101 21.28 -22.89 1.13
CA THR A 101 19.94 -22.93 0.51
C THR A 101 19.37 -21.51 0.43
N THR A 102 18.91 -21.13 -0.75
CA THR A 102 18.14 -19.90 -0.98
C THR A 102 16.73 -20.26 -1.45
N THR A 103 15.72 -19.54 -0.96
CA THR A 103 14.35 -19.68 -1.49
C THR A 103 14.18 -18.69 -2.63
N ARG A 104 13.77 -19.18 -3.79
CA ARG A 104 13.34 -18.36 -4.91
C ARG A 104 11.84 -18.50 -5.08
N ASN A 105 11.14 -17.40 -5.23
CA ASN A 105 9.74 -17.42 -5.67
C ASN A 105 9.70 -17.44 -7.19
N ASP A 106 9.22 -18.53 -7.78
CA ASP A 106 8.90 -18.57 -9.20
C ASP A 106 7.44 -18.13 -9.38
N VAL A 107 7.29 -17.09 -10.20
CA VAL A 107 6.02 -16.41 -10.44
C VAL A 107 5.41 -16.93 -11.73
N THR A 108 4.15 -17.37 -11.65
CA THR A 108 3.34 -17.71 -12.81
C THR A 108 2.08 -16.86 -12.85
N ASP A 109 1.78 -16.29 -14.02
CA ASP A 109 0.56 -15.54 -14.26
C ASP A 109 -0.51 -16.44 -14.88
N GLU A 110 -1.65 -16.54 -14.21
CA GLU A 110 -2.81 -17.29 -14.68
C GLU A 110 -3.91 -16.32 -15.10
N THR A 111 -4.46 -16.49 -16.31
CA THR A 111 -5.64 -15.72 -16.72
C THR A 111 -6.88 -16.31 -16.06
N VAL A 112 -7.58 -15.51 -15.25
CA VAL A 112 -8.79 -15.89 -14.51
C VAL A 112 -10.05 -15.67 -15.35
N SER A 113 -10.13 -14.52 -16.03
CA SER A 113 -11.27 -14.18 -16.90
C SER A 113 -10.92 -13.06 -17.86
N THR A 114 -11.63 -13.02 -18.99
CA THR A 114 -11.59 -11.92 -19.95
C THR A 114 -13.01 -11.47 -20.27
N ALA A 115 -13.22 -10.17 -20.37
CA ALA A 115 -14.49 -9.56 -20.76
C ALA A 115 -14.25 -8.42 -21.75
N GLU A 116 -15.17 -8.23 -22.70
CA GLU A 116 -15.22 -7.05 -23.55
C GLU A 116 -16.23 -6.05 -22.98
N LEU A 117 -15.85 -4.78 -22.92
CA LEU A 117 -16.68 -3.70 -22.42
C LEU A 117 -16.72 -2.57 -23.44
N THR A 118 -17.87 -1.92 -23.56
CA THR A 118 -17.99 -0.65 -24.28
C THR A 118 -18.32 0.43 -23.27
N LEU A 119 -17.41 1.39 -23.08
CA LEU A 119 -17.55 2.47 -22.13
C LEU A 119 -18.33 3.62 -22.78
N ASP A 120 -19.45 3.99 -22.16
CA ASP A 120 -20.27 5.12 -22.59
C ASP A 120 -19.71 6.45 -21.99
N PRO A 121 -19.46 7.46 -22.83
CA PRO A 121 -19.12 8.82 -22.42
C PRO A 121 -20.08 9.46 -21.42
N SER A 122 -21.39 9.28 -21.61
CA SER A 122 -22.43 9.91 -20.79
C SER A 122 -22.47 9.34 -19.37
N ALA A 123 -22.21 8.03 -19.23
CA ALA A 123 -22.07 7.38 -17.93
C ALA A 123 -20.79 7.82 -17.21
N SER A 124 -19.70 8.04 -17.95
CA SER A 124 -18.40 8.47 -17.40
C SER A 124 -18.45 9.85 -16.74
N ALA A 125 -19.39 10.72 -17.15
CA ALA A 125 -19.55 12.07 -16.63
C ALA A 125 -20.16 12.15 -15.21
N SER A 126 -20.79 11.09 -14.71
CA SER A 126 -21.55 11.16 -13.45
C SER A 126 -21.35 9.98 -12.52
N GLN A 127 -21.28 8.73 -13.04
CA GLN A 127 -21.35 7.52 -12.20
C GLN A 127 -20.40 6.40 -12.61
N GLY A 128 -19.85 6.46 -13.83
CA GLY A 128 -19.08 5.39 -14.47
C GLY A 128 -19.91 4.21 -14.93
N ASN A 129 -19.33 3.40 -15.81
CA ASN A 129 -19.93 2.18 -16.35
C ASN A 129 -19.81 1.06 -15.31
N ASP A 130 -20.90 0.34 -15.06
CA ASP A 130 -20.92 -0.79 -14.15
C ASP A 130 -20.14 -1.98 -14.72
N PHE A 131 -19.23 -2.53 -13.92
CA PHE A 131 -18.47 -3.72 -14.22
C PHE A 131 -18.40 -4.64 -13.00
N ASN A 132 -19.22 -5.69 -12.99
CA ASN A 132 -19.21 -6.68 -11.93
C ASN A 132 -18.10 -7.71 -12.18
N LEU A 133 -17.08 -7.71 -11.33
CA LEU A 133 -15.92 -8.58 -11.45
C LEU A 133 -15.96 -9.68 -10.38
N ALA A 134 -16.01 -10.93 -10.81
CA ALA A 134 -16.01 -12.09 -9.92
C ALA A 134 -14.58 -12.61 -9.68
N PHE A 135 -14.19 -12.75 -8.41
CA PHE A 135 -12.89 -13.30 -8.02
C PHE A 135 -13.07 -14.75 -7.59
N LYS A 136 -12.60 -15.71 -8.39
CA LYS A 136 -12.83 -17.15 -8.14
C LYS A 136 -11.76 -17.81 -7.27
N SER A 137 -10.61 -17.17 -7.13
CA SER A 137 -9.45 -17.68 -6.39
C SER A 137 -8.86 -16.58 -5.50
N ASN A 138 -8.13 -16.97 -4.46
CA ASN A 138 -7.34 -16.06 -3.63
C ASN A 138 -6.01 -15.73 -4.33
N GLY A 139 -5.27 -14.71 -3.94
CA GLY A 139 -4.00 -14.34 -4.59
C GLY A 139 -3.95 -12.89 -5.03
N THR A 140 -2.79 -12.48 -5.55
CA THR A 140 -2.64 -11.12 -6.10
C THR A 140 -3.25 -11.15 -7.48
N HIS A 141 -4.34 -10.41 -7.66
CA HIS A 141 -5.03 -10.30 -8.93
C HIS A 141 -4.72 -8.97 -9.60
N PHE A 142 -4.61 -8.98 -10.92
CA PHE A 142 -4.41 -7.80 -11.74
C PHE A 142 -5.54 -7.69 -12.76
N LEU A 143 -6.36 -6.65 -12.63
CA LEU A 143 -7.30 -6.28 -13.66
C LEU A 143 -6.59 -5.36 -14.65
N THR A 144 -6.30 -5.88 -15.84
CA THR A 144 -5.72 -5.09 -16.94
C THR A 144 -6.79 -4.78 -17.97
N ILE A 145 -7.09 -3.50 -18.16
CA ILE A 145 -8.00 -3.01 -19.20
C ILE A 145 -7.14 -2.44 -20.33
N ARG A 146 -7.31 -2.93 -21.56
CA ARG A 146 -6.62 -2.46 -22.76
C ARG A 146 -7.59 -2.02 -23.83
N GLY A 147 -7.16 -1.05 -24.65
CA GLY A 147 -7.89 -0.61 -25.83
C GLY A 147 -7.02 0.23 -26.75
N THR A 148 -7.63 0.75 -27.80
CA THR A 148 -7.01 1.66 -28.76
C THR A 148 -7.89 2.88 -28.95
N ASP A 149 -7.29 4.06 -29.06
CA ASP A 149 -8.02 5.27 -29.40
C ASP A 149 -8.36 5.32 -30.91
N PRO A 150 -9.12 6.34 -31.38
CA PRO A 150 -9.49 6.47 -32.81
C PRO A 150 -8.30 6.63 -33.77
N GLU A 151 -7.13 7.05 -33.27
CA GLU A 151 -5.89 7.17 -34.05
C GLU A 151 -5.08 5.85 -34.04
N GLY A 152 -5.59 4.80 -33.41
CA GLY A 152 -4.94 3.49 -33.31
C GLY A 152 -3.85 3.42 -32.24
N ARG A 153 -3.75 4.42 -31.36
CA ARG A 153 -2.75 4.43 -30.28
C ARG A 153 -3.24 3.55 -29.12
N PRO A 154 -2.40 2.62 -28.62
CA PRO A 154 -2.80 1.74 -27.53
C PRO A 154 -2.80 2.48 -26.18
N PHE A 155 -3.76 2.15 -25.33
CA PHE A 155 -3.77 2.53 -23.92
C PHE A 155 -4.04 1.31 -23.04
N ALA A 156 -3.59 1.39 -21.79
CA ALA A 156 -3.81 0.34 -20.81
C ALA A 156 -3.91 0.91 -19.40
N THR A 157 -4.63 0.20 -18.54
CA THR A 157 -4.71 0.50 -17.11
C THR A 157 -4.70 -0.80 -16.34
N VAL A 158 -3.90 -0.87 -15.28
CA VAL A 158 -3.81 -2.04 -14.41
C VAL A 158 -4.20 -1.68 -12.99
N THR A 159 -5.10 -2.46 -12.40
CA THR A 159 -5.48 -2.33 -10.99
C THR A 159 -5.16 -3.62 -10.26
N ARG A 160 -4.48 -3.51 -9.12
CA ARG A 160 -4.12 -4.63 -8.28
C ARG A 160 -5.17 -4.86 -7.19
N PHE A 161 -5.56 -6.12 -7.00
CA PHE A 161 -6.42 -6.57 -5.91
C PHE A 161 -5.72 -7.67 -5.11
N THR A 162 -5.91 -7.66 -3.80
CA THR A 162 -5.48 -8.75 -2.92
C THR A 162 -6.72 -9.51 -2.48
N VAL A 163 -6.87 -10.75 -2.95
CA VAL A 163 -8.02 -11.60 -2.68
C VAL A 163 -7.64 -12.68 -1.70
N TYR A 164 -8.35 -12.83 -0.59
CA TYR A 164 -8.08 -13.87 0.41
C TYR A 164 -9.18 -14.94 0.39
N GLY A 165 -9.02 -15.99 1.21
CA GLY A 165 -10.06 -16.98 1.43
C GLY A 165 -10.02 -18.12 0.42
N THR A 166 -9.11 -19.05 0.66
CA THR A 166 -9.13 -20.48 0.29
C THR A 166 -8.08 -21.14 1.22
N ASN A 167 -7.79 -22.44 1.07
CA ASN A 167 -6.69 -23.09 1.78
C ASN A 167 -5.36 -23.05 1.01
N ASP A 168 -5.30 -22.32 -0.12
CA ASP A 168 -4.10 -22.16 -0.93
C ASP A 168 -3.27 -20.95 -0.48
N TYR A 169 -1.96 -20.99 -0.66
CA TYR A 169 -1.04 -19.89 -0.36
C TYR A 169 -0.31 -19.44 -1.64
N PRO A 170 -0.94 -18.58 -2.46
CA PRO A 170 -0.36 -18.12 -3.74
C PRO A 170 0.59 -16.92 -3.58
N TRP A 171 0.86 -16.50 -2.34
CA TRP A 171 1.66 -15.31 -2.04
C TRP A 171 3.15 -15.63 -2.08
N ALA A 172 3.96 -14.62 -2.37
CA ALA A 172 5.41 -14.75 -2.27
C ALA A 172 5.80 -15.25 -0.87
N TYR A 173 6.69 -16.22 -0.83
CA TYR A 173 7.32 -16.64 0.41
C TYR A 173 8.40 -15.62 0.75
N GLU A 174 8.25 -14.92 1.88
CA GLU A 174 9.31 -14.07 2.41
C GLU A 174 10.26 -14.91 3.27
N ASP A 175 11.56 -14.82 2.98
CA ASP A 175 12.58 -15.51 3.77
C ASP A 175 12.68 -14.92 5.19
N GLY A 176 12.95 -15.79 6.16
CA GLY A 176 13.09 -15.42 7.56
C GLY A 176 11.74 -15.18 8.25
N LEU A 177 11.70 -14.23 9.19
CA LEU A 177 10.51 -14.01 10.01
C LEU A 177 9.43 -13.18 9.33
N ARG A 178 9.67 -12.59 8.17
CA ARG A 178 8.76 -11.54 7.68
C ARG A 178 7.44 -12.11 7.19
N VAL A 179 6.35 -11.42 7.50
CA VAL A 179 5.05 -11.63 6.88
C VAL A 179 4.44 -10.30 6.50
N LYS A 180 3.83 -10.26 5.32
CA LYS A 180 3.18 -9.04 4.83
C LYS A 180 1.78 -8.88 5.42
N LEU A 181 1.51 -7.69 5.92
CA LEU A 181 0.19 -7.28 6.40
C LEU A 181 -0.41 -6.25 5.44
N VAL A 182 -1.72 -6.36 5.16
CA VAL A 182 -2.44 -5.47 4.23
C VAL A 182 -3.66 -4.90 4.93
N SER A 183 -3.73 -3.57 5.06
CA SER A 183 -4.90 -2.88 5.58
C SER A 183 -6.01 -2.78 4.52
N GLU A 184 -7.25 -2.84 4.98
CA GLU A 184 -8.44 -2.67 4.12
C GLU A 184 -8.56 -1.27 3.51
N LYS A 185 -8.18 -0.23 4.28
CA LYS A 185 -8.29 1.17 3.88
C LYS A 185 -6.95 1.87 4.05
N LYS A 186 -6.74 2.95 3.29
CA LYS A 186 -5.56 3.83 3.45
C LYS A 186 -5.63 4.71 4.69
N SER A 187 -6.83 5.13 5.10
CA SER A 187 -7.06 5.92 6.31
C SER A 187 -8.36 5.47 6.97
N TYR A 188 -8.41 5.68 8.28
CA TYR A 188 -9.54 5.31 9.13
C TYR A 188 -9.97 6.50 9.97
N LYS A 189 -11.24 6.48 10.38
CA LYS A 189 -11.76 7.42 11.38
C LYS A 189 -11.80 6.75 12.75
N PRO A 190 -11.63 7.53 13.85
CA PRO A 190 -11.94 7.05 15.19
C PRO A 190 -13.35 6.43 15.25
N GLY A 191 -13.48 5.28 15.91
CA GLY A 191 -14.71 4.49 15.97
C GLY A 191 -14.89 3.47 14.84
N GLU A 192 -14.09 3.53 13.77
CA GLU A 192 -14.06 2.46 12.76
C GLU A 192 -13.25 1.26 13.22
N THR A 193 -13.56 0.07 12.69
CA THR A 193 -12.74 -1.13 12.88
C THR A 193 -11.86 -1.34 11.65
N ALA A 194 -10.54 -1.30 11.83
CA ALA A 194 -9.60 -1.66 10.79
C ALA A 194 -9.54 -3.18 10.62
N ARG A 195 -9.69 -3.64 9.38
CA ARG A 195 -9.45 -5.04 9.01
C ARG A 195 -8.08 -5.15 8.36
N VAL A 196 -7.25 -6.00 8.93
CA VAL A 196 -5.87 -6.25 8.49
C VAL A 196 -5.76 -7.68 8.04
N LEU A 197 -5.47 -7.88 6.76
CA LEU A 197 -5.22 -9.17 6.16
C LEU A 197 -3.75 -9.59 6.40
N VAL A 198 -3.57 -10.80 6.92
CA VAL A 198 -2.27 -11.41 7.19
C VAL A 198 -1.92 -12.37 6.06
N LEU A 199 -0.90 -12.05 5.25
CA LEU A 199 -0.46 -12.92 4.15
C LEU A 199 0.55 -13.96 4.68
N SER A 200 0.13 -14.79 5.63
CA SER A 200 1.00 -15.77 6.32
C SER A 200 0.99 -17.15 5.65
N PRO A 201 2.15 -17.79 5.43
CA PRO A 201 2.25 -19.19 4.97
C PRO A 201 1.95 -20.20 6.08
N ILE A 202 1.76 -19.73 7.31
CA ILE A 202 1.54 -20.57 8.49
C ILE A 202 0.27 -20.16 9.22
N GLU A 203 -0.47 -21.16 9.68
CA GLU A 203 -1.57 -21.02 10.63
C GLU A 203 -1.05 -21.21 12.06
N GLY A 204 -1.67 -20.55 13.03
CA GLY A 204 -1.28 -20.69 14.43
C GLY A 204 -1.86 -19.61 15.34
N THR A 205 -1.39 -19.60 16.59
CA THR A 205 -1.71 -18.52 17.52
C THR A 205 -0.86 -17.31 17.19
N ALA A 206 -1.52 -16.16 17.00
CA ALA A 206 -0.89 -14.89 16.74
C ALA A 206 -1.03 -13.98 17.97
N LEU A 207 0.09 -13.42 18.43
CA LEU A 207 0.10 -12.25 19.31
C LEU A 207 -0.02 -11.01 18.43
N VAL A 208 -1.11 -10.27 18.62
CA VAL A 208 -1.33 -8.98 17.97
C VAL A 208 -1.07 -7.88 18.99
N THR A 209 -0.28 -6.89 18.59
CA THR A 209 -0.02 -5.68 19.37
C THR A 209 -0.33 -4.46 18.52
N VAL A 210 -0.92 -3.45 19.13
CA VAL A 210 -1.05 -2.13 18.53
C VAL A 210 -0.13 -1.18 19.27
N GLU A 211 0.74 -0.51 18.52
CA GLU A 211 1.98 0.07 18.99
C GLU A 211 2.22 1.45 18.38
N ARG A 212 2.93 2.31 19.10
CA ARG A 212 3.47 3.58 18.59
C ARG A 212 4.71 3.98 19.39
N GLU A 213 4.55 4.76 20.46
CA GLU A 213 5.63 5.06 21.43
C GLU A 213 5.83 3.94 22.48
N LYS A 214 4.84 3.05 22.58
CA LYS A 214 4.79 1.89 23.45
C LYS A 214 3.77 0.90 22.88
N VAL A 215 3.68 -0.28 23.48
CA VAL A 215 2.55 -1.18 23.25
C VAL A 215 1.31 -0.55 23.91
N LEU A 216 0.38 -0.08 23.08
CA LEU A 216 -0.87 0.53 23.53
C LEU A 216 -1.85 -0.55 24.01
N ARG A 217 -1.89 -1.66 23.27
CA ARG A 217 -2.78 -2.80 23.52
C ARG A 217 -2.22 -4.07 22.91
N SER A 218 -2.59 -5.21 23.47
CA SER A 218 -2.22 -6.52 22.96
C SER A 218 -3.33 -7.54 23.19
N PHE A 219 -3.42 -8.51 22.29
CA PHE A 219 -4.37 -9.62 22.38
C PHE A 219 -3.86 -10.80 21.54
N GLN A 220 -4.42 -11.99 21.79
CA GLN A 220 -4.10 -13.18 21.02
C GLN A 220 -5.28 -13.57 20.14
N ILE A 221 -4.99 -14.03 18.93
CA ILE A 221 -6.00 -14.60 18.03
C ILE A 221 -5.50 -15.90 17.42
N GLU A 222 -6.42 -16.77 17.00
CA GLU A 222 -6.09 -17.93 16.17
C GLU A 222 -6.22 -17.55 14.69
N LEU A 223 -5.14 -17.69 13.92
CA LEU A 223 -5.12 -17.46 12.48
C LEU A 223 -5.26 -18.78 11.72
N LYS A 224 -6.22 -18.81 10.79
CA LYS A 224 -6.47 -19.91 9.86
C LYS A 224 -6.29 -19.42 8.42
N ALA A 225 -5.90 -20.32 7.51
CA ALA A 225 -5.63 -20.00 6.11
C ALA A 225 -6.87 -19.46 5.38
N ASP A 226 -8.05 -19.98 5.74
CA ASP A 226 -9.32 -19.56 5.17
C ASP A 226 -9.81 -18.21 5.70
N ASN A 227 -9.37 -17.77 6.88
CA ASN A 227 -9.73 -16.49 7.46
C ASN A 227 -8.55 -15.80 8.18
N PRO A 228 -7.54 -15.31 7.44
CA PRO A 228 -6.37 -14.68 8.03
C PRO A 228 -6.57 -13.16 8.21
N VAL A 229 -7.74 -12.74 8.73
CA VAL A 229 -8.09 -11.33 8.92
C VAL A 229 -8.16 -11.01 10.41
N ILE A 230 -7.51 -9.93 10.81
CA ILE A 230 -7.53 -9.37 12.16
C ILE A 230 -8.39 -8.12 12.16
N GLU A 231 -9.28 -7.99 13.15
CA GLU A 231 -10.10 -6.81 13.36
C GLU A 231 -9.56 -5.97 14.52
N ILE A 232 -9.39 -4.67 14.29
CA ILE A 232 -8.73 -3.75 15.21
C ILE A 232 -9.63 -2.52 15.38
N PRO A 233 -10.39 -2.42 16.48
CA PRO A 233 -11.26 -1.27 16.71
C PRO A 233 -10.40 -0.02 16.93
N LEU A 234 -10.58 1.04 16.16
CA LEU A 234 -9.79 2.25 16.27
C LEU A 234 -10.49 3.30 17.13
N SER A 235 -9.71 4.08 17.86
CA SER A 235 -10.15 5.14 18.76
C SER A 235 -9.40 6.44 18.47
N ASP A 236 -9.79 7.53 19.12
CA ASP A 236 -9.09 8.81 18.98
C ASP A 236 -7.63 8.74 19.46
N GLU A 237 -7.30 7.82 20.38
CA GLU A 237 -5.93 7.65 20.91
C GLU A 237 -4.96 7.03 19.90
N ASP A 238 -5.50 6.36 18.87
CA ASP A 238 -4.74 5.78 17.76
C ASP A 238 -4.34 6.85 16.72
N ALA A 239 -4.87 8.07 16.78
CA ALA A 239 -4.44 9.17 15.91
C ALA A 239 -3.05 9.71 16.33
N PRO A 240 -2.22 10.19 15.38
CA PRO A 240 -2.47 10.31 13.94
C PRO A 240 -2.25 9.02 13.15
N ASN A 241 -1.62 8.02 13.77
CA ASN A 241 -1.40 6.69 13.24
C ASN A 241 -1.10 5.72 14.39
N ALA A 242 -1.30 4.43 14.13
CA ALA A 242 -0.89 3.34 14.99
C ALA A 242 -0.31 2.20 14.15
N TYR A 243 0.66 1.48 14.69
CA TYR A 243 1.25 0.31 14.04
C TYR A 243 0.63 -0.96 14.62
N VAL A 244 0.34 -1.91 13.77
CA VAL A 244 -0.12 -3.24 14.13
C VAL A 244 1.03 -4.20 13.89
N SER A 245 1.45 -4.89 14.93
CA SER A 245 2.42 -5.98 14.86
C SER A 245 1.72 -7.31 15.09
N VAL A 246 2.08 -8.30 14.28
CA VAL A 246 1.46 -9.64 14.31
C VAL A 246 2.59 -10.67 14.37
N LEU A 247 2.75 -11.30 15.53
CA LEU A 247 3.69 -12.40 15.76
C LEU A 247 2.95 -13.74 15.77
N ILE A 248 3.13 -14.54 14.74
CA ILE A 248 2.52 -15.85 14.57
C ILE A 248 3.51 -16.91 15.02
N VAL A 249 3.10 -17.74 15.98
CA VAL A 249 3.90 -18.85 16.49
C VAL A 249 3.21 -20.16 16.15
N LYS A 250 3.93 -21.06 15.49
CA LYS A 250 3.48 -22.43 15.22
C LYS A 250 4.42 -23.43 15.83
N GLY A 251 3.89 -24.36 16.63
CA GLY A 251 4.68 -25.40 17.27
C GLY A 251 5.21 -26.43 16.28
N ALA A 252 6.37 -27.02 16.56
CA ALA A 252 7.00 -28.02 15.69
C ALA A 252 6.09 -29.21 15.35
N LYS A 253 5.31 -29.69 16.33
CA LYS A 253 4.37 -30.81 16.17
C LYS A 253 3.28 -30.53 15.13
N GLU A 254 2.88 -29.27 15.02
CA GLU A 254 1.82 -28.78 14.13
C GLU A 254 2.33 -28.44 12.74
N SER A 255 3.66 -28.39 12.54
CA SER A 255 4.25 -28.10 11.23
C SER A 255 3.84 -29.15 10.20
N ALA A 256 3.45 -28.70 9.01
CA ALA A 256 3.15 -29.53 7.85
C ALA A 256 4.42 -29.94 7.06
N ARG A 257 5.60 -29.41 7.45
CA ARG A 257 6.88 -29.77 6.83
C ARG A 257 7.28 -31.20 7.20
N GLU A 258 8.01 -31.87 6.31
CA GLU A 258 8.60 -33.21 6.55
C GLU A 258 9.48 -33.20 7.81
N HIS A 259 10.33 -32.17 7.94
CA HIS A 259 11.05 -31.88 9.17
C HIS A 259 10.22 -30.96 10.07
N LYS A 260 9.71 -31.54 11.15
CA LYS A 260 8.90 -30.87 12.18
C LYS A 260 9.75 -29.82 12.91
N GLU A 261 9.56 -28.56 12.58
CA GLU A 261 10.26 -27.43 13.21
C GLU A 261 9.28 -26.32 13.64
N PRO A 262 9.57 -25.57 14.72
CA PRO A 262 8.75 -24.46 15.10
C PRO A 262 8.91 -23.33 14.09
N GLN A 263 7.82 -22.66 13.76
CA GLN A 263 7.82 -21.56 12.80
C GLN A 263 7.38 -20.28 13.50
N LEU A 264 8.08 -19.20 13.16
CA LEU A 264 7.83 -17.87 13.69
C LEU A 264 7.71 -16.90 12.52
N ARG A 265 6.65 -16.08 12.52
CA ARG A 265 6.46 -15.00 11.55
C ARG A 265 6.04 -13.72 12.26
N LEU A 266 6.57 -12.59 11.84
CA LEU A 266 6.38 -11.25 12.38
C LEU A 266 6.12 -10.29 11.22
N GLY A 267 5.03 -9.55 11.29
CA GLY A 267 4.64 -8.55 10.31
C GLY A 267 4.20 -7.26 10.97
N TYR A 268 4.38 -6.14 10.25
CA TYR A 268 3.96 -4.82 10.69
C TYR A 268 3.06 -4.17 9.63
N CYS A 269 2.05 -3.42 10.08
CA CYS A 269 1.16 -2.62 9.24
C CYS A 269 0.95 -1.26 9.90
N GLU A 270 1.11 -0.17 9.15
CA GLU A 270 0.70 1.15 9.62
C GLU A 270 -0.77 1.39 9.31
N LEU A 271 -1.52 1.83 10.32
CA LEU A 271 -2.89 2.29 10.20
C LEU A 271 -2.92 3.81 10.43
N ILE A 272 -3.23 4.56 9.37
CA ILE A 272 -3.43 6.02 9.46
C ILE A 272 -4.81 6.28 10.04
N VAL A 273 -4.88 7.06 11.12
CA VAL A 273 -6.13 7.39 11.81
C VAL A 273 -6.29 8.91 11.83
N GLU A 274 -7.38 9.39 11.23
CA GLU A 274 -7.69 10.81 11.16
C GLU A 274 -7.89 11.39 12.57
N ASN A 275 -7.25 12.52 12.87
CA ASN A 275 -7.57 13.27 14.07
C ASN A 275 -8.79 14.16 13.84
N LEU A 276 -9.97 13.58 14.04
CA LEU A 276 -11.22 14.34 13.95
C LEU A 276 -11.49 15.17 15.20
N ARG A 277 -11.11 14.68 16.39
CA ARG A 277 -11.40 15.33 17.68
C ARG A 277 -10.85 16.75 17.76
N ASP A 278 -9.61 16.93 17.30
CA ASP A 278 -8.89 18.21 17.44
C ASP A 278 -9.05 19.08 16.17
N LYS A 279 -9.84 18.65 15.18
CA LYS A 279 -10.10 19.41 13.96
C LYS A 279 -11.20 20.47 14.20
N LEU A 280 -10.87 21.72 13.89
CA LEU A 280 -11.84 22.80 13.86
C LEU A 280 -12.46 22.92 12.46
N ALA A 281 -13.78 23.01 12.40
CA ALA A 281 -14.50 23.37 11.19
C ALA A 281 -14.59 24.90 11.13
N VAL A 282 -13.77 25.49 10.26
CA VAL A 282 -13.75 26.93 9.99
C VAL A 282 -14.51 27.19 8.71
N ALA A 283 -15.53 28.04 8.78
CA ALA A 283 -16.27 28.53 7.62
C ALA A 283 -16.21 30.05 7.61
N ILE A 284 -15.95 30.62 6.43
CA ILE A 284 -16.00 32.05 6.18
C ILE A 284 -16.97 32.31 5.03
N ASP A 285 -17.86 33.25 5.25
CA ASP A 285 -18.86 33.69 4.29
C ASP A 285 -18.40 35.02 3.70
N THR A 286 -18.32 35.06 2.37
CA THR A 286 -18.05 36.25 1.57
C THR A 286 -19.36 36.65 0.90
N PRO A 287 -19.95 37.82 1.23
CA PRO A 287 -21.27 38.19 0.75
C PRO A 287 -21.32 38.51 -0.75
N GLU A 288 -20.23 39.02 -1.31
CA GLU A 288 -20.09 39.38 -2.73
C GLU A 288 -18.91 38.65 -3.37
N ASP A 289 -19.05 38.30 -4.66
CA ASP A 289 -18.02 37.62 -5.46
C ASP A 289 -16.85 38.54 -5.87
N SER A 290 -17.05 39.86 -5.80
CA SER A 290 -16.02 40.84 -6.16
C SER A 290 -16.22 42.18 -5.47
N TYR A 291 -15.11 42.87 -5.20
CA TYR A 291 -15.08 44.19 -4.55
C TYR A 291 -14.22 45.15 -5.38
N ARG A 292 -14.49 46.44 -5.27
CA ARG A 292 -13.69 47.49 -5.90
C ARG A 292 -12.52 47.90 -4.99
N PRO A 293 -11.44 48.45 -5.57
CA PRO A 293 -10.35 49.00 -4.77
C PRO A 293 -10.86 50.07 -3.78
N GLY A 294 -10.58 49.87 -2.49
CA GLY A 294 -10.98 50.77 -1.41
C GLY A 294 -12.33 50.45 -0.75
N ASP A 295 -13.06 49.43 -1.22
CA ASP A 295 -14.28 48.96 -0.55
C ASP A 295 -13.96 48.36 0.83
N GLU A 296 -14.84 48.62 1.80
CA GLU A 296 -14.80 47.96 3.11
C GLU A 296 -15.47 46.58 3.00
N VAL A 297 -14.69 45.52 3.22
CA VAL A 297 -15.17 44.13 3.12
C VAL A 297 -15.48 43.61 4.52
N THR A 298 -16.75 43.31 4.79
CA THR A 298 -17.16 42.62 6.01
C THR A 298 -17.29 41.12 5.73
N LEU A 299 -16.50 40.32 6.44
CA LEU A 299 -16.57 38.87 6.39
C LEU A 299 -17.23 38.36 7.67
N THR A 300 -18.15 37.42 7.51
CA THR A 300 -18.72 36.67 8.63
C THR A 300 -18.20 35.25 8.59
N GLY A 301 -18.17 34.57 9.73
CA GLY A 301 -17.71 33.19 9.76
C GLY A 301 -18.06 32.50 11.05
N SER A 302 -17.82 31.20 11.08
CA SER A 302 -17.98 30.40 12.29
C SER A 302 -16.82 29.42 12.45
N VAL A 303 -16.45 29.18 13.69
CA VAL A 303 -15.50 28.13 14.07
C VAL A 303 -16.23 27.16 14.98
N LYS A 304 -16.26 25.89 14.58
CA LYS A 304 -16.93 24.82 15.33
C LYS A 304 -15.93 23.73 15.67
N THR A 305 -16.10 23.14 16.85
CA THR A 305 -15.40 21.92 17.25
C THR A 305 -15.96 20.70 16.49
N ALA A 306 -15.27 19.57 16.58
CA ALA A 306 -15.63 18.33 15.91
C ALA A 306 -17.06 17.83 16.23
N ASP A 307 -17.57 18.13 17.43
CA ASP A 307 -18.94 17.81 17.87
C ASP A 307 -19.99 18.84 17.41
N GLY A 308 -19.59 19.79 16.54
CA GLY A 308 -20.47 20.80 15.95
C GLY A 308 -20.78 21.98 16.86
N LYS A 309 -20.24 22.02 18.07
CA LYS A 309 -20.43 23.15 18.99
C LYS A 309 -19.56 24.34 18.59
N PRO A 310 -19.94 25.59 18.93
CA PRO A 310 -19.06 26.74 18.76
C PRO A 310 -17.75 26.54 19.53
N ALA A 311 -16.62 26.76 18.85
CA ALA A 311 -15.31 26.70 19.48
C ALA A 311 -15.07 27.95 20.34
N ALA A 312 -15.55 27.92 21.59
CA ALA A 312 -15.41 29.03 22.51
C ALA A 312 -13.93 29.33 22.78
N GLY A 313 -13.52 30.58 22.58
CA GLY A 313 -12.13 31.01 22.74
C GLY A 313 -11.20 30.63 21.59
N ALA A 314 -11.74 30.25 20.42
CA ALA A 314 -10.91 30.05 19.23
C ALA A 314 -10.19 31.35 18.84
N GLU A 315 -8.89 31.24 18.60
CA GLU A 315 -8.08 32.30 18.02
C GLU A 315 -8.07 32.14 16.50
N VAL A 316 -8.33 33.23 15.79
CA VAL A 316 -8.39 33.25 14.33
C VAL A 316 -7.39 34.29 13.81
N THR A 317 -6.48 33.83 12.95
CA THR A 317 -5.59 34.70 12.19
C THR A 317 -6.11 34.81 10.77
N PHE A 318 -6.42 36.04 10.35
CA PHE A 318 -6.84 36.33 8.99
C PHE A 318 -5.71 37.04 8.25
N TYR A 319 -5.47 36.63 7.01
CA TYR A 319 -4.52 37.27 6.10
C TYR A 319 -5.13 37.29 4.70
N ALA A 320 -4.80 38.33 3.94
CA ALA A 320 -5.21 38.51 2.55
C ALA A 320 -3.96 38.87 1.75
N GLU A 321 -3.69 38.12 0.69
CA GLU A 321 -2.47 38.23 -0.11
C GLU A 321 -2.81 38.23 -1.60
N ASP A 322 -1.89 38.77 -2.41
CA ASP A 322 -2.02 38.77 -3.86
C ASP A 322 -1.70 37.38 -4.44
N GLU A 323 -2.66 36.79 -5.14
CA GLU A 323 -2.53 35.50 -5.80
C GLU A 323 -1.34 35.44 -6.77
N GLY A 324 -1.00 36.54 -7.45
CA GLY A 324 0.16 36.61 -8.33
C GLY A 324 1.48 36.40 -7.59
N THR A 325 1.57 36.86 -6.34
CA THR A 325 2.74 36.64 -5.48
C THR A 325 2.79 35.20 -4.98
N LEU A 326 1.63 34.67 -4.56
CA LEU A 326 1.52 33.28 -4.08
C LEU A 326 1.86 32.26 -5.18
N ALA A 327 1.40 32.50 -6.40
CA ALA A 327 1.64 31.63 -7.56
C ALA A 327 3.14 31.54 -7.92
N VAL A 328 3.89 32.65 -7.83
CA VAL A 328 5.34 32.66 -8.11
C VAL A 328 6.12 31.80 -7.10
N MET A 329 5.67 31.76 -5.85
CA MET A 329 6.32 30.95 -4.80
C MET A 329 5.76 29.52 -4.70
N GLY A 330 4.68 29.20 -5.42
CA GLY A 330 3.96 27.94 -5.25
C GLY A 330 3.40 27.79 -3.83
N TYR A 331 2.89 28.86 -3.24
CA TYR A 331 2.43 28.86 -1.86
C TYR A 331 1.15 28.02 -1.69
N GLU A 332 1.18 27.06 -0.77
CA GLU A 332 -0.02 26.33 -0.34
C GLU A 332 -0.54 26.91 0.98
N THR A 333 -1.87 27.04 1.09
CA THR A 333 -2.50 27.47 2.34
C THR A 333 -2.07 26.53 3.49
N PRO A 334 -1.48 27.06 4.58
CA PRO A 334 -1.02 26.24 5.69
C PRO A 334 -2.15 25.39 6.26
N ARG A 335 -1.82 24.12 6.55
CA ARG A 335 -2.70 23.17 7.24
C ARG A 335 -2.09 22.84 8.61
N PRO A 336 -2.39 23.64 9.66
CA PRO A 336 -1.76 23.47 10.97
C PRO A 336 -1.96 22.08 11.56
N LEU A 337 -3.14 21.49 11.36
CA LEU A 337 -3.45 20.15 11.85
C LEU A 337 -2.46 19.12 11.28
N ASP A 338 -2.16 19.18 9.98
CA ASP A 338 -1.21 18.28 9.33
C ASP A 338 0.22 18.51 9.81
N TYR A 339 0.54 19.72 10.28
CA TYR A 339 1.84 20.02 10.89
C TYR A 339 1.99 19.41 12.28
N PHE A 340 0.97 19.58 13.15
CA PHE A 340 1.00 19.09 14.53
C PHE A 340 0.72 17.59 14.66
N TYR A 341 -0.06 17.03 13.73
CA TYR A 341 -0.49 15.63 13.72
C TYR A 341 0.10 14.85 12.55
N LYS A 342 1.38 15.07 12.24
CA LYS A 342 2.14 14.22 11.32
C LYS A 342 2.17 12.77 11.83
N PRO A 343 2.15 11.77 10.93
CA PRO A 343 2.39 10.38 11.31
C PRO A 343 3.66 10.27 12.16
N ARG A 344 3.57 9.51 13.25
CA ARG A 344 4.67 9.23 14.16
C ARG A 344 5.34 7.94 13.77
N VAL A 345 6.65 7.87 13.95
CA VAL A 345 7.40 6.63 13.74
C VAL A 345 7.08 5.61 14.83
N LEU A 346 7.28 4.33 14.52
CA LEU A 346 7.27 3.25 15.50
C LEU A 346 8.50 3.35 16.40
N ASP A 347 8.30 3.43 17.72
CA ASP A 347 9.35 3.52 18.74
C ASP A 347 9.43 2.25 19.61
N VAL A 348 8.68 1.21 19.24
CA VAL A 348 8.72 -0.10 19.89
C VAL A 348 9.72 -0.99 19.16
N GLU A 349 10.73 -1.47 19.88
CA GLU A 349 11.67 -2.45 19.38
C GLU A 349 11.26 -3.87 19.81
N SER A 350 11.30 -4.80 18.86
CA SER A 350 11.04 -6.22 19.10
C SER A 350 12.27 -7.05 18.73
N GLY A 351 12.66 -7.96 19.62
CA GLY A 351 13.82 -8.83 19.44
C GLY A 351 13.47 -10.30 19.64
N THR A 352 14.08 -11.17 18.84
CA THR A 352 14.03 -12.62 19.05
C THR A 352 15.38 -13.25 18.71
N SER A 353 15.82 -14.17 19.56
CA SER A 353 17.01 -14.99 19.32
C SER A 353 16.70 -16.27 18.53
N PHE A 354 15.42 -16.51 18.18
CA PHE A 354 14.97 -17.79 17.65
C PHE A 354 15.69 -18.18 16.35
N GLN A 355 15.90 -17.22 15.44
CA GLN A 355 16.62 -17.44 14.18
C GLN A 355 18.10 -17.79 14.36
N THR A 356 18.70 -17.45 15.51
CA THR A 356 20.09 -17.79 15.81
C THR A 356 20.22 -19.22 16.35
N PHE A 357 19.20 -19.72 17.06
CA PHE A 357 19.24 -21.04 17.67
C PHE A 357 18.75 -22.15 16.74
N VAL A 358 17.78 -21.86 15.87
CA VAL A 358 17.17 -22.85 14.99
C VAL A 358 17.19 -22.29 13.57
N SER A 359 18.01 -22.90 12.72
CA SER A 359 17.99 -22.63 11.28
C SER A 359 16.64 -23.10 10.70
N GLU A 360 16.05 -22.25 9.85
CA GLU A 360 14.86 -22.60 9.06
C GLU A 360 15.18 -23.62 7.95
N ASP A 361 16.47 -23.83 7.66
CA ASP A 361 16.95 -24.95 6.86
C ASP A 361 17.44 -26.08 7.78
N PRO A 362 16.75 -27.24 7.80
CA PRO A 362 17.16 -28.42 8.56
C PRO A 362 18.53 -28.95 8.17
N GLU A 363 18.97 -28.77 6.93
CA GLU A 363 20.27 -29.26 6.45
C GLU A 363 21.45 -28.43 6.98
N MET A 364 21.18 -27.19 7.39
CA MET A 364 22.14 -26.29 8.04
C MET A 364 22.23 -26.53 9.55
N GLN A 365 21.43 -27.44 10.11
CA GLN A 365 21.54 -27.83 11.51
C GLN A 365 22.77 -28.75 11.69
N TYR A 366 23.86 -28.18 12.19
CA TYR A 366 25.07 -28.94 12.49
C TYR A 366 24.89 -29.78 13.77
N PHE A 367 24.68 -31.09 13.61
CA PHE A 367 24.78 -32.05 14.69
C PHE A 367 26.25 -32.37 14.98
N HIS A 368 26.93 -31.53 15.76
CA HIS A 368 28.18 -31.96 16.36
C HIS A 368 27.89 -33.04 17.39
N ASN A 369 28.56 -34.20 17.29
CA ASN A 369 28.63 -35.16 18.38
C ASN A 369 29.18 -34.44 19.62
N LYS A 370 28.33 -34.24 20.64
CA LYS A 370 28.78 -33.85 21.97
C LYS A 370 29.55 -35.03 22.57
N GLY A 371 30.84 -35.10 22.30
CA GLY A 371 31.70 -36.14 22.87
C GLY A 371 33.13 -36.09 22.35
N PHE A 372 33.97 -35.24 22.94
CA PHE A 372 35.40 -35.57 23.07
C PHE A 372 35.53 -36.42 24.33
N PHE A 373 35.63 -37.74 24.20
CA PHE A 373 36.05 -38.61 25.30
C PHE A 373 37.56 -38.47 25.48
N ILE A 374 38.01 -37.53 26.31
CA ILE A 374 39.31 -37.61 26.96
C ILE A 374 39.04 -38.05 28.40
N GLY A 375 38.71 -39.32 28.55
CA GLY A 375 38.80 -40.00 29.83
C GLY A 375 40.28 -40.25 30.13
N GLY A 376 40.90 -39.33 30.87
CA GLY A 376 42.19 -39.59 31.51
C GLY A 376 41.99 -40.62 32.61
N GLY A 377 42.10 -41.90 32.24
CA GLY A 377 42.16 -43.01 33.18
C GLY A 377 43.41 -42.87 34.06
N GLY A 378 43.18 -42.46 35.31
CA GLY A 378 44.17 -42.57 36.37
C GLY A 378 44.57 -44.02 36.60
N ASP A 379 45.88 -44.22 36.66
CA ASP A 379 46.67 -45.43 36.81
C ASP A 379 46.23 -46.37 37.96
N MET A 380 46.25 -47.69 37.73
CA MET A 380 45.98 -48.73 38.73
C MET A 380 46.94 -49.93 38.62
N SER A 381 48.10 -49.82 37.96
CA SER A 381 49.03 -50.96 37.82
C SER A 381 50.50 -50.70 38.18
N LYS A 382 50.80 -49.70 39.02
CA LYS A 382 52.11 -49.55 39.70
C LYS A 382 52.05 -49.65 41.22
N LEU A 383 51.35 -50.66 41.73
CA LEU A 383 51.45 -51.12 43.12
C LEU A 383 51.58 -52.65 43.13
N ALA A 384 52.80 -53.14 42.84
CA ALA A 384 53.44 -54.35 43.36
C ALA A 384 54.69 -54.69 42.52
#